data_AF-A0A7X6Z5C2-F1
#
_entry.id   AF-A0A7X6Z5C2-F1
#
_cell.length_a   1.000
_cell.length_b   1.000
_cell.length_c   1.000
_cell.angle_alpha   90.00
_cell.angle_beta   90.00
_cell.angle_gamma   90.00
#
_symmetry.space_group_name_H-M   'P 1'
#
loop_
_entity.id
_entity.type
_entity.pdbx_description
1 polymer ?
#
loop_
_entity_poly.entity_id
_entity_poly.type
_entity_poly.pdbx_seq_one_letter_code
_entity_poly.pdbx_strand_id
1 'polypeptide(L)' 'MDLNLTPEELAFREEVREFAEKSIPEDIKNKIFKHQRLDNTDYIRWHQILADKGWGAPTWPKEFGGTG' A
#
# COMPACT_ATOMS: atom_id res chain seq x y z
N MET A 1 3.76 -21.52 -17.26
CA MET A 1 3.22 -20.34 -16.55
C MET A 1 3.20 -20.75 -15.09
N ASP A 2 4.34 -20.58 -14.42
CA ASP A 2 4.50 -20.96 -13.03
C ASP A 2 3.85 -19.89 -12.16
N LEU A 3 2.74 -20.26 -11.53
CA LEU A 3 1.93 -19.40 -10.64
C LEU A 3 2.36 -19.56 -9.17
N ASN A 4 3.47 -20.26 -8.93
CA ASN A 4 3.99 -20.49 -7.59
C ASN A 4 4.75 -19.25 -7.14
N LEU A 5 4.11 -18.47 -6.28
CA LEU A 5 4.75 -17.39 -5.55
C LEU A 5 5.91 -17.98 -4.75
N THR A 6 7.10 -17.43 -4.93
CA THR A 6 8.25 -17.78 -4.11
C THR A 6 7.98 -17.46 -2.63
N PRO A 7 8.65 -18.12 -1.68
CA PRO A 7 8.51 -17.80 -0.26
C PRO A 7 8.84 -16.32 0.04
N GLU A 8 9.71 -15.69 -0.75
CA GLU A 8 10.03 -14.26 -0.64
C GLU A 8 8.84 -13.38 -1.08
N GLU A 9 8.14 -13.75 -2.15
CA GLU A 9 6.92 -13.05 -2.60
C GLU A 9 5.75 -13.22 -1.62
N LEU A 10 5.64 -14.39 -0.97
CA LEU A 10 4.65 -14.63 0.08
C LEU A 10 4.91 -13.74 1.31
N ALA A 11 6.15 -13.65 1.77
CA ALA A 11 6.53 -12.78 2.88
C ALA A 11 6.28 -11.29 2.55
N PHE A 12 6.63 -10.86 1.33
CA PHE A 12 6.33 -9.50 0.87
C PHE A 12 4.83 -9.21 0.85
N ARG A 13 4.02 -10.17 0.38
CA ARG A 13 2.55 -10.05 0.37
C ARG A 13 1.98 -9.87 1.77
N GLU A 14 2.47 -10.62 2.75
CA GLU A 14 2.04 -10.48 4.15
C GLU A 14 2.43 -9.12 4.71
N GLU A 15 3.66 -8.65 4.44
CA GLU A 15 4.12 -7.32 4.87
C GLU A 15 3.29 -6.18 4.25
N VAL A 16 2.96 -6.27 2.96
CA VAL A 16 2.07 -5.32 2.26
C VAL A 16 0.68 -5.33 2.88
N ARG A 17 0.16 -6.51 3.19
CA ARG A 17 -1.17 -6.65 3.79
C ARG A 17 -1.21 -6.04 5.18
N GLU A 18 -0.26 -6.38 6.04
CA GLU A 18 -0.17 -5.81 7.39
C GLU A 18 0.01 -4.29 7.35
N PHE A 19 0.83 -3.79 6.44
CA PHE A 19 0.99 -2.35 6.27
C PHE A 19 -0.29 -1.70 5.78
N ALA A 20 -0.98 -2.26 4.79
CA ALA A 20 -2.26 -1.72 4.35
C ALA A 20 -3.27 -1.71 5.49
N GLU A 21 -3.33 -2.76 6.32
CA GLU A 21 -4.25 -2.81 7.46
C GLU A 21 -3.89 -1.82 8.58
N LYS A 22 -2.59 -1.60 8.85
CA LYS A 22 -2.13 -0.65 9.89
C LYS A 22 -2.17 0.80 9.42
N SER A 23 -1.93 1.05 8.15
CA SER A 23 -1.72 2.40 7.62
C SER A 23 -2.94 2.97 6.90
N ILE A 24 -3.88 2.13 6.41
CA ILE A 24 -5.15 2.65 5.87
C ILE A 24 -5.96 3.24 7.04
N PRO A 25 -6.31 4.54 6.99
CA PRO A 25 -7.18 5.15 7.99
C PRO A 25 -8.55 4.48 7.99
N GLU A 26 -9.11 4.22 9.18
CA GLU A 26 -10.44 3.61 9.31
C GLU A 26 -11.54 4.41 8.62
N ASP A 27 -11.40 5.74 8.50
CA ASP A 27 -12.34 6.59 7.77
C ASP A 27 -12.40 6.22 6.27
N ILE A 28 -11.23 6.09 5.63
CA ILE A 28 -11.12 5.66 4.22
C ILE A 28 -11.63 4.22 4.08
N LYS A 29 -11.24 3.32 4.98
CA LYS A 29 -11.69 1.92 4.98
C LYS A 29 -13.21 1.82 5.07
N ASN A 30 -13.83 2.62 5.96
CA ASN A 30 -15.27 2.68 6.13
C ASN A 30 -15.98 3.28 4.92
N LYS A 31 -15.43 4.34 4.30
CA LYS A 31 -15.98 4.90 3.05
C LYS A 31 -15.97 3.86 1.94
N ILE A 32 -14.85 3.15 1.75
CA ILE A 32 -14.73 2.06 0.75
C ILE A 32 -15.73 0.96 1.05
N PHE A 33 -15.80 0.47 2.30
CA PHE A 33 -16.70 -0.62 2.69
C PHE A 33 -18.18 -0.24 2.52
N LYS A 34 -18.51 1.04 2.70
CA LYS A 34 -19.86 1.59 2.50
C LYS A 34 -20.14 2.00 1.05
N HIS A 35 -19.24 1.70 0.10
CA HIS A 35 -19.31 2.16 -1.30
C HIS A 35 -19.54 3.67 -1.43
N GLN A 36 -18.99 4.45 -0.51
CA GLN A 36 -19.09 5.91 -0.53
C GLN A 36 -18.04 6.49 -1.48
N ARG A 37 -18.34 7.69 -1.98
CA ARG A 37 -17.39 8.45 -2.78
C ARG A 37 -16.23 8.88 -1.90
N LEU A 38 -15.02 8.47 -2.30
CA LEU A 38 -13.78 9.00 -1.75
C LEU A 38 -13.61 10.45 -2.21
N ASP A 39 -13.24 11.32 -1.28
CA ASP A 39 -12.91 12.69 -1.59
C ASP A 39 -11.42 12.82 -1.96
N ASN A 40 -11.06 13.96 -2.56
CA ASN A 40 -9.67 14.19 -2.98
C ASN A 40 -8.71 14.16 -1.78
N THR A 41 -9.16 14.52 -0.58
CA THR A 41 -8.36 14.51 0.64
C THR A 41 -8.05 13.08 1.11
N ASP A 42 -8.99 12.14 0.94
CA ASP A 42 -8.74 10.71 1.18
C ASP A 42 -7.61 10.19 0.27
N TYR A 43 -7.66 10.53 -1.02
CA TYR A 43 -6.60 10.16 -1.97
C TYR A 43 -5.26 10.79 -1.59
N ILE A 44 -5.22 12.08 -1.27
CA ILE A 44 -3.98 12.77 -0.84
C ILE A 44 -3.41 12.12 0.41
N ARG A 45 -4.25 11.83 1.41
CA ARG A 45 -3.82 11.14 2.64
C ARG A 45 -3.23 9.77 2.33
N TRP A 46 -3.88 8.99 1.47
CA TRP A 46 -3.38 7.69 1.06
C TRP A 46 -2.01 7.80 0.36
N HIS A 47 -1.87 8.76 -0.55
CA HIS A 47 -0.59 9.03 -1.21
C HIS A 47 0.50 9.50 -0.22
N GLN A 48 0.16 10.31 0.79
CA GLN A 48 1.09 10.72 1.84
C GLN A 48 1.55 9.54 2.70
N ILE A 49 0.63 8.65 3.08
CA ILE A 49 0.94 7.44 3.84
C ILE A 49 1.86 6.50 3.05
N LEU A 50 1.60 6.33 1.76
CA LEU A 50 2.48 5.57 0.87
C LEU A 50 3.85 6.24 0.75
N ALA A 51 3.91 7.57 0.64
CA ALA A 51 5.17 8.31 0.57
C ALA A 51 5.98 8.22 1.87
N ASP A 52 5.34 8.31 3.04
CA ASP A 52 5.96 8.20 4.37
C ASP A 52 6.66 6.84 4.56
N LYS A 53 6.04 5.77 4.05
CA LYS A 53 6.65 4.44 4.06
C LYS A 53 7.70 4.20 2.96
N GLY A 54 7.94 5.16 2.07
CA GLY A 54 8.82 5.01 0.90
C GLY A 54 8.20 4.20 -0.25
N TRP A 55 6.90 3.97 -0.22
CA TRP A 55 6.15 3.15 -1.20
C TRP A 55 5.49 3.98 -2.30
N GLY A 56 5.74 5.29 -2.35
CA GLY A 56 5.27 6.17 -3.42
C GLY A 56 5.83 5.82 -4.80
N ALA A 57 6.94 5.08 -4.86
CA ALA A 57 7.58 4.62 -6.10
C ALA A 57 8.13 3.19 -5.93
N PRO A 58 7.27 2.15 -5.98
CA PRO A 58 7.68 0.76 -5.80
C PRO A 58 8.58 0.24 -6.94
N THR A 59 8.60 0.92 -8.09
CA THR A 59 9.46 0.60 -9.25
C THR A 59 10.83 1.27 -9.20
N TRP A 60 11.13 2.06 -8.16
CA TRP A 60 12.41 2.75 -8.04
C TRP A 60 13.42 1.90 -7.28
N PRO A 61 14.69 1.85 -7.75
CA PRO A 61 15.74 1.13 -7.07
C PRO A 61 15.95 1.69 -5.65
N LYS A 62 16.35 0.80 -4.73
CA LYS A 62 16.53 1.05 -3.29
C LYS A 62 17.37 2.29 -2.96
N GLU A 63 18.26 2.68 -3.86
CA GLU A 63 19.12 3.87 -3.77
C GLU A 63 18.35 5.21 -3.81
N PHE A 64 17.10 5.23 -4.29
CA PHE A 64 16.26 6.43 -4.34
C PHE A 64 15.04 6.36 -3.40
N GLY A 65 15.07 5.45 -2.43
CA GLY A 65 13.99 5.31 -1.43
C GLY A 65 12.80 4.48 -1.89
N GLY A 66 12.93 3.69 -2.96
CA GLY A 66 11.97 2.63 -3.30
C GLY A 66 12.28 1.32 -2.55
N THR A 67 11.36 0.37 -2.59
CA THR A 67 11.52 -0.93 -1.89
C THR A 67 12.33 -1.99 -2.63
N GLY A 68 12.83 -1.70 -3.84
CA GLY A 68 13.57 -2.65 -4.66
C GLY A 68 12.68 -3.38 -5.65
#